data_AF-A0A3B8UH53-F1
#
_entry.id   AF-A0A3B8UH53-F1
#
_cell.length_a   1.000
_cell.length_b   1.000
_cell.length_c   1.000
_cell.angle_alpha   90.00
_cell.angle_beta   90.00
_cell.angle_gamma   90.00
#
_symmetry.space_group_name_H-M   'P 1'
#
loop_
_entity.id
_entity.type
_entity.pdbx_description
1 polymer ?
#
loop_
_entity_poly.entity_id
_entity_poly.type
_entity_poly.pdbx_seq_one_letter_code
_entity_poly.pdbx_strand_id
1 'polypeptide(L)'
;MKRLSWLTLIAAFLAAAAFLFGMMSRQSPPDRPAAAAVQPIDEHAGHADALGDAASTRSFKEANERLHQATDIRWTGDADVDFMRAMIAHHEGEIALARIQLQHGSDKDARGLAQDLIRARDTEILRMRLWLARRETQPAPESGA
;
A
#
# COMPACT_ATOMS: atom_id res chain seq x y z
N MET A 1 -25.71 -11.99 58.80
CA MET A 1 -25.68 -10.84 57.86
C MET A 1 -25.46 -11.39 56.45
N LYS A 2 -26.29 -10.99 55.48
CA LYS A 2 -26.47 -11.69 54.19
C LYS A 2 -25.21 -11.57 53.33
N ARG A 3 -24.74 -12.70 52.80
CA ARG A 3 -23.57 -12.82 51.90
C ARG A 3 -24.01 -12.27 50.55
N LEU A 4 -23.46 -11.12 50.16
CA LEU A 4 -23.75 -10.52 48.87
C LEU A 4 -23.04 -11.36 47.80
N SER A 5 -23.81 -12.03 46.95
CA SER A 5 -23.28 -12.93 45.92
C SER A 5 -22.50 -12.13 44.88
N TRP A 6 -21.34 -12.62 44.47
CA TRP A 6 -20.53 -12.03 43.39
C TRP A 6 -21.31 -11.88 42.07
N LEU A 7 -22.42 -12.61 41.93
CA LEU A 7 -23.35 -12.56 40.82
C LEU A 7 -24.14 -11.24 40.71
N THR A 8 -24.36 -10.48 41.80
CA THR A 8 -25.08 -9.19 41.72
C THR A 8 -24.21 -8.04 41.21
N LEU A 9 -22.88 -8.14 41.31
CA LEU A 9 -21.97 -7.12 40.77
C LEU A 9 -21.79 -7.21 39.25
N ILE A 10 -21.86 -8.42 38.67
CA ILE A 10 -21.75 -8.64 37.22
C ILE A 10 -23.02 -8.16 36.49
N ALA A 11 -24.21 -8.39 37.06
CA ALA A 11 -25.48 -7.93 36.50
C ALA A 11 -25.58 -6.40 36.43
N ALA A 12 -25.02 -5.69 37.41
CA ALA A 12 -24.99 -4.21 37.42
C ALA A 12 -24.04 -3.64 36.34
N PHE A 13 -22.95 -4.32 36.02
CA PHE A 13 -22.00 -3.89 34.98
C PHE A 13 -22.56 -4.07 33.57
N LEU A 14 -23.32 -5.14 33.31
CA LEU A 14 -23.93 -5.40 32.01
C LEU A 14 -25.11 -4.44 31.70
N ALA A 15 -25.84 -3.97 32.72
CA ALA A 15 -26.92 -3.00 32.53
C ALA A 15 -26.42 -1.58 32.18
N ALA A 16 -25.26 -1.17 32.69
CA ALA A 16 -24.66 0.14 32.38
C ALA A 16 -24.06 0.21 30.96
N ALA A 17 -23.55 -0.91 30.42
CA ALA A 17 -22.96 -0.97 29.09
C ALA A 17 -24.00 -0.85 27.95
N ALA A 18 -25.22 -1.35 28.15
CA ALA A 18 -26.29 -1.28 27.15
C ALA A 18 -26.86 0.15 26.98
N PHE A 19 -26.87 0.96 28.05
CA PHE A 19 -27.42 2.32 28.02
C PHE A 19 -26.47 3.31 27.33
N LEU A 20 -25.15 3.14 27.50
CA LEU A 20 -24.13 3.96 26.81
C LEU A 20 -23.99 3.62 25.32
N PHE A 21 -24.17 2.35 24.94
CA PHE A 21 -24.15 1.95 23.53
C PHE A 21 -25.38 2.45 22.75
N GLY A 22 -26.55 2.49 23.39
CA GLY A 22 -27.80 2.99 22.78
C GLY A 22 -27.83 4.50 22.52
N MET A 23 -27.08 5.30 23.28
CA MET A 23 -27.02 6.76 23.09
C MET A 23 -26.06 7.17 21.95
N MET A 24 -25.10 6.32 21.60
CA MET A 24 -24.09 6.59 20.56
C MET A 24 -24.47 6.08 19.17
N SER A 25 -25.54 5.29 19.07
CA SER A 25 -26.05 4.68 17.83
C SER A 25 -27.22 5.44 17.18
N ARG A 26 -27.59 6.62 17.71
CA ARG A 26 -28.52 7.57 17.07
C ARG A 26 -27.82 8.63 16.23
N GLN A 27 -26.75 8.27 15.54
CA GLN A 27 -26.16 9.13 14.53
C GLN A 27 -26.95 8.94 13.24
N SER A 28 -27.79 9.91 12.90
CA SER A 28 -28.40 9.98 11.57
C SER A 28 -27.31 9.92 10.51
N PRO A 29 -27.51 9.20 9.39
CA PRO A 29 -26.56 9.23 8.29
C PRO A 29 -26.41 10.68 7.79
N PRO A 30 -25.19 11.15 7.48
CA PRO A 30 -25.03 12.46 6.87
C PRO A 30 -25.76 12.49 5.53
N ASP A 31 -26.41 13.62 5.25
CA ASP A 31 -27.08 13.89 3.97
C ASP A 31 -26.14 13.53 2.82
N ARG A 32 -26.55 12.56 1.98
CA ARG A 32 -25.86 12.30 0.72
C ARG A 32 -25.95 13.59 -0.10
N PRO A 33 -24.82 14.21 -0.51
CA PRO A 33 -24.90 15.22 -1.54
C PRO A 33 -25.54 14.57 -2.78
N ALA A 34 -26.51 15.27 -3.37
CA ALA A 34 -27.14 14.88 -4.63
C ALA A 34 -26.05 14.42 -5.61
N ALA A 35 -26.29 13.31 -6.29
CA ALA A 35 -25.36 12.71 -7.24
C ALA A 35 -24.77 13.79 -8.14
N ALA A 36 -23.51 14.14 -7.87
CA ALA A 36 -22.72 14.91 -8.80
C ALA A 36 -22.64 14.06 -10.06
N ALA A 37 -23.06 14.64 -11.18
CA ALA A 37 -22.94 14.02 -12.49
C ALA A 37 -21.53 13.44 -12.62
N VAL A 38 -21.46 12.13 -12.89
CA VAL A 38 -20.21 11.47 -13.27
C VAL A 38 -19.72 12.19 -14.51
N GLN A 39 -18.71 13.04 -14.33
CA GLN A 39 -17.97 13.60 -15.45
C GLN A 39 -17.27 12.41 -16.14
N PRO A 40 -17.24 12.35 -17.47
CA PRO A 40 -16.50 11.31 -18.17
C PRO A 40 -15.05 11.34 -17.67
N ILE A 41 -14.53 10.18 -17.30
CA ILE A 41 -13.13 10.03 -16.96
C ILE A 41 -12.38 10.20 -18.29
N ASP A 42 -11.88 11.40 -18.56
CA ASP A 42 -10.92 11.62 -19.63
C ASP A 42 -9.65 10.83 -19.26
N GLU A 43 -9.55 9.62 -19.81
CA GLU A 43 -8.31 8.86 -19.85
C GLU A 43 -7.28 9.72 -20.61
N HIS A 44 -6.15 10.01 -19.95
CA HIS A 44 -5.02 10.85 -20.39
C HIS A 44 -4.94 12.31 -19.91
N ALA A 45 -5.50 12.67 -18.75
CA ALA A 45 -5.11 13.91 -18.06
C ALA A 45 -3.78 13.79 -17.28
N GLY A 46 -2.74 13.21 -17.88
CA GLY A 46 -1.39 13.21 -17.31
C GLY A 46 -0.61 14.40 -17.89
N HIS A 47 -0.25 15.38 -17.05
CA HIS A 47 0.66 16.55 -17.29
C HIS A 47 0.05 17.95 -17.14
N ALA A 48 -1.11 18.13 -16.50
CA ALA A 48 -1.54 19.47 -16.13
C ALA A 48 -0.96 19.87 -14.75
N ASP A 49 -0.01 20.82 -14.79
CA ASP A 49 0.40 21.73 -13.71
C ASP A 49 1.66 21.41 -12.87
N ALA A 50 2.81 21.17 -13.53
CA ALA A 50 4.12 21.07 -12.87
C ALA A 50 4.63 22.40 -12.26
N LEU A 51 4.02 23.54 -12.62
CA LEU A 51 4.46 24.88 -12.22
C LEU A 51 3.96 25.32 -10.84
N GLY A 52 2.88 24.70 -10.31
CA GLY A 52 2.30 25.01 -9.00
C GLY A 52 2.60 24.01 -7.88
N ASP A 53 3.22 22.87 -8.19
CA ASP A 53 3.40 21.79 -7.22
C ASP A 53 4.39 22.13 -6.08
N ALA A 54 4.16 21.55 -4.89
CA ALA A 54 5.19 21.48 -3.86
C ALA A 54 6.38 20.63 -4.33
N ALA A 55 7.58 20.87 -3.80
CA ALA A 55 8.77 20.12 -4.17
C ALA A 55 8.62 18.60 -3.94
N SER A 56 8.02 18.20 -2.81
CA SER A 56 7.72 16.79 -2.51
C SER A 56 6.77 16.17 -3.53
N THR A 57 5.71 16.89 -3.92
CA THR A 57 4.75 16.44 -4.94
C THR A 57 5.44 16.18 -6.27
N ARG A 58 6.34 17.08 -6.71
CA ARG A 58 7.14 16.86 -7.93
C ARG A 58 8.01 15.63 -7.82
N SER A 59 8.72 15.46 -6.69
CA SER A 59 9.57 14.28 -6.49
C SER A 59 8.77 12.97 -6.54
N PHE A 60 7.58 12.94 -5.91
CA PHE A 60 6.71 11.77 -5.99
C PHE A 60 6.20 11.51 -7.41
N LYS A 61 5.74 12.54 -8.13
CA LYS A 61 5.28 12.41 -9.52
C LYS A 61 6.39 11.85 -10.42
N GLU A 62 7.58 12.44 -10.34
CA GLU A 62 8.74 12.04 -11.13
C GLU A 62 9.20 10.60 -10.81
N ALA A 63 9.23 10.21 -9.53
CA ALA A 63 9.56 8.86 -9.14
C ALA A 63 8.49 7.83 -9.56
N ASN A 64 7.22 8.20 -9.50
CA ASN A 64 6.12 7.35 -9.95
C ASN A 64 6.16 7.13 -11.48
N GLU A 65 6.44 8.18 -12.25
CA GLU A 65 6.66 8.07 -13.70
C GLU A 65 7.83 7.15 -14.03
N ARG A 66 8.95 7.30 -13.31
CA ARG A 66 10.11 6.41 -13.45
C ARG A 66 9.78 4.96 -13.10
N LEU A 67 8.99 4.73 -12.05
CA LEU A 67 8.51 3.38 -11.70
C LEU A 67 7.73 2.77 -12.85
N HIS A 68 6.76 3.49 -13.43
CA HIS A 68 5.96 2.98 -14.55
C HIS A 68 6.82 2.68 -15.78
N GLN A 69 7.80 3.54 -16.08
CA GLN A 69 8.76 3.33 -17.17
C GLN A 69 9.68 2.13 -16.90
N ALA A 70 10.14 1.95 -15.65
CA ALA A 70 11.04 0.86 -15.28
C ALA A 70 10.35 -0.51 -15.33
N THR A 71 9.03 -0.57 -15.10
CA THR A 71 8.24 -1.80 -15.19
C THR A 71 7.92 -2.23 -16.63
N ASP A 72 8.20 -1.38 -17.63
CA ASP A 72 8.11 -1.74 -19.04
C ASP A 72 9.35 -2.56 -19.45
N ILE A 73 9.42 -3.78 -18.94
CA ILE A 73 10.52 -4.70 -19.21
C ILE A 73 10.40 -5.31 -20.60
N ARG A 74 11.53 -5.76 -21.15
CA ARG A 74 11.51 -6.66 -22.31
C ARG A 74 10.97 -8.03 -21.89
N TRP A 75 9.72 -8.30 -22.22
CA TRP A 75 9.06 -9.59 -22.03
C TRP A 75 9.75 -10.69 -22.82
N THR A 76 9.92 -11.84 -22.18
CA THR A 76 10.57 -13.02 -22.78
C THR A 76 9.57 -14.10 -23.19
N GLY A 77 8.34 -14.05 -22.64
CA GLY A 77 7.34 -15.11 -22.77
C GLY A 77 7.47 -16.20 -21.70
N ASP A 78 8.50 -16.13 -20.88
CA ASP A 78 8.70 -16.99 -19.73
C ASP A 78 8.11 -16.32 -18.48
N ALA A 79 6.94 -16.78 -18.07
CA ALA A 79 6.16 -16.16 -17.00
C ALA A 79 6.96 -15.99 -15.69
N ASP A 80 7.83 -16.94 -15.34
CA ASP A 80 8.59 -16.86 -14.10
C ASP A 80 9.76 -15.85 -14.21
N VAL A 81 10.44 -15.77 -15.38
CA VAL A 81 11.47 -14.72 -15.60
C VAL A 81 10.81 -13.35 -15.60
N ASP A 82 9.71 -13.24 -16.35
CA ASP A 82 9.01 -12.00 -16.59
C ASP A 82 8.44 -11.43 -15.28
N PHE A 83 7.83 -12.28 -14.45
CA PHE A 83 7.39 -11.90 -13.10
C PHE A 83 8.55 -11.38 -12.24
N MET A 84 9.65 -12.15 -12.16
CA MET A 84 10.78 -11.78 -11.32
C MET A 84 11.43 -10.46 -11.76
N ARG A 85 11.59 -10.24 -13.07
CA ARG A 85 12.19 -9.00 -13.60
C ARG A 85 11.27 -7.80 -13.38
N ALA A 86 9.98 -7.94 -13.68
CA ALA A 86 9.02 -6.85 -13.50
C ALA A 86 8.90 -6.47 -12.03
N MET A 87 8.89 -7.47 -11.14
CA MET A 87 8.74 -7.25 -9.70
C MET A 87 9.98 -6.61 -9.07
N ILE A 88 11.19 -6.93 -9.55
CA ILE A 88 12.41 -6.20 -9.14
C ILE A 88 12.27 -4.71 -9.46
N ALA A 89 11.90 -4.36 -10.70
CA ALA A 89 11.75 -2.95 -11.10
C ALA A 89 10.65 -2.22 -10.30
N HIS A 90 9.52 -2.89 -10.05
CA HIS A 90 8.45 -2.36 -9.22
C HIS A 90 8.94 -2.05 -7.80
N HIS A 91 9.65 -3.00 -7.16
CA HIS A 91 10.17 -2.85 -5.80
C HIS A 91 11.22 -1.72 -5.72
N GLU A 92 12.08 -1.57 -6.71
CA GLU A 92 13.07 -0.48 -6.77
C GLU A 92 12.39 0.90 -6.84
N GLY A 93 11.30 1.02 -7.59
CA GLY A 93 10.51 2.25 -7.63
C GLY A 93 9.75 2.51 -6.33
N GLU A 94 9.18 1.49 -5.68
CA GLU A 94 8.55 1.65 -4.35
C GLU A 94 9.56 2.14 -3.29
N ILE A 95 10.79 1.63 -3.32
CA ILE A 95 11.90 2.12 -2.48
C ILE A 95 12.18 3.60 -2.75
N ALA A 96 12.14 4.04 -4.02
CA ALA A 96 12.35 5.44 -4.36
C ALA A 96 11.26 6.34 -3.75
N LEU A 97 9.99 5.94 -3.81
CA LEU A 97 8.88 6.67 -3.17
C LEU A 97 9.05 6.72 -1.64
N ALA A 98 9.43 5.61 -1.01
CA ALA A 98 9.70 5.58 0.42
C ALA A 98 10.86 6.50 0.82
N ARG A 99 11.92 6.60 0.00
CA ARG A 99 13.03 7.53 0.25
C ARG A 99 12.60 8.99 0.16
N ILE A 100 11.70 9.33 -0.76
CA ILE A 100 11.11 10.68 -0.86
C ILE A 100 10.30 11.00 0.42
N GLN A 101 9.53 10.03 0.94
CA GLN A 101 8.85 10.20 2.23
C GLN A 101 9.83 10.45 3.37
N LEU A 102 10.99 9.79 3.40
CA LEU A 102 12.03 10.03 4.40
C LEU A 102 12.75 11.37 4.23
N GLN A 103 12.77 11.92 3.03
CA GLN A 103 13.39 13.21 2.73
C GLN A 103 12.45 14.39 3.05
N HIS A 104 11.16 14.28 2.72
CA HIS A 104 10.22 15.40 2.80
C HIS A 104 9.21 15.28 3.95
N GLY A 105 8.90 14.06 4.40
CA GLY A 105 7.90 13.81 5.42
C GLY A 105 8.46 13.94 6.84
N SER A 106 7.64 14.49 7.75
CA SER A 106 7.97 14.67 9.16
C SER A 106 7.14 13.80 10.12
N ASP A 107 6.02 13.25 9.65
CA ASP A 107 5.16 12.39 10.48
C ASP A 107 5.88 11.08 10.85
N LYS A 108 5.86 10.73 12.14
CA LYS A 108 6.65 9.62 12.68
C LYS A 108 6.17 8.27 12.13
N ASP A 109 4.86 8.08 12.03
CA ASP A 109 4.30 6.80 11.62
C ASP A 109 4.51 6.58 10.11
N ALA A 110 4.30 7.62 9.31
CA ALA A 110 4.57 7.57 7.87
C ALA A 110 6.05 7.32 7.55
N ARG A 111 6.97 7.89 8.34
CA ARG A 111 8.41 7.60 8.21
C ARG A 111 8.76 6.19 8.65
N GLY A 112 8.12 5.67 9.70
CA GLY A 112 8.25 4.28 10.12
C GLY A 112 7.85 3.32 8.99
N LEU A 113 6.67 3.55 8.39
CA LEU A 113 6.21 2.77 7.24
C LEU A 113 7.20 2.80 6.07
N ALA A 114 7.76 3.97 5.75
CA ALA A 114 8.75 4.09 4.68
C ALA A 114 10.04 3.27 4.97
N GLN A 115 10.52 3.28 6.21
CA GLN A 115 11.68 2.47 6.61
C GLN A 115 11.39 0.97 6.53
N ASP A 116 10.20 0.56 6.95
CA ASP A 116 9.77 -0.85 6.92
C ASP A 116 9.63 -1.35 5.48
N LEU A 117 9.05 -0.53 4.61
CA LEU A 117 8.93 -0.81 3.18
C LEU A 117 10.31 -1.01 2.57
N ILE A 118 11.27 -0.09 2.79
CA ILE A 118 12.61 -0.23 2.23
C ILE A 118 13.25 -1.57 2.61
N ARG A 119 13.19 -1.95 3.90
CA ARG A 119 13.78 -3.21 4.38
C ARG A 119 13.12 -4.45 3.75
N ALA A 120 11.80 -4.44 3.65
CA ALA A 120 11.04 -5.55 3.06
C ALA A 120 11.40 -5.71 1.57
N ARG A 121 11.34 -4.61 0.81
CA ARG A 121 11.59 -4.60 -0.64
C ARG A 121 13.04 -4.95 -0.99
N ASP A 122 14.02 -4.46 -0.24
CA ASP A 122 15.42 -4.86 -0.44
C ASP A 122 15.61 -6.37 -0.27
N THR A 123 14.96 -6.97 0.74
CA THR A 123 15.01 -8.42 0.98
C THR A 123 14.38 -9.20 -0.17
N GLU A 124 13.24 -8.75 -0.67
CA GLU A 124 12.54 -9.35 -1.80
C GLU A 124 13.34 -9.23 -3.11
N ILE A 125 13.93 -8.07 -3.38
CA ILE A 125 14.83 -7.86 -4.54
C ILE A 125 16.00 -8.86 -4.51
N LEU A 126 16.66 -9.03 -3.35
CA LEU A 126 17.76 -9.98 -3.22
C LEU A 126 17.29 -11.42 -3.51
N ARG A 127 16.11 -11.81 -3.01
CA ARG A 127 15.54 -13.13 -3.26
C ARG A 127 15.28 -13.36 -4.76
N MET A 128 14.70 -12.38 -5.44
CA MET A 128 14.38 -12.45 -6.87
C MET A 128 15.64 -12.49 -7.74
N ARG A 129 16.63 -11.64 -7.45
CA ARG A 129 17.92 -11.62 -8.14
C ARG A 129 18.68 -12.95 -7.97
N LEU A 130 18.69 -13.50 -6.76
CA LEU A 130 19.31 -14.80 -6.51
C LEU A 130 18.58 -15.93 -7.25
N TRP A 131 17.25 -15.86 -7.35
CA TRP A 131 16.48 -16.81 -8.13
C TRP A 131 16.82 -16.74 -9.63
N LEU A 132 16.88 -15.53 -10.21
CA LEU A 132 17.26 -15.33 -11.60
C LEU A 132 18.68 -15.84 -11.89
N ALA A 133 19.65 -15.54 -11.01
CA ALA A 133 21.02 -16.02 -11.16
C ALA A 133 21.11 -17.56 -11.14
N ARG A 134 20.35 -18.24 -10.28
CA ARG A 134 20.29 -19.71 -10.29
C ARG A 134 19.67 -20.25 -11.57
N ARG A 135 18.66 -19.58 -12.11
CA ARG A 135 17.99 -20.00 -13.33
C ARG A 135 18.90 -19.94 -14.55
N GLU A 136 19.72 -18.89 -14.66
CA GLU A 136 20.70 -18.76 -15.74
C GLU A 136 21.75 -19.89 -15.72
N THR A 137 22.00 -20.49 -14.55
CA THR A 137 22.91 -21.63 -14.39
C THR A 137 22.26 -23.00 -14.54
N GLN A 138 20.92 -23.07 -14.62
CA GLN A 138 20.20 -24.32 -14.86
C GLN A 138 19.84 -24.43 -16.34
N PRO A 139 20.17 -25.55 -17.03
CA PRO A 139 19.66 -25.78 -18.37
C PRO A 139 18.13 -25.74 -18.33
N ALA A 140 17.50 -25.16 -19.36
CA ALA A 140 16.05 -25.11 -19.47
C ALA A 140 15.49 -26.52 -19.26
N PRO A 141 14.43 -26.71 -18.46
CA PRO A 141 13.80 -28.02 -18.34
C PRO A 141 13.44 -28.49 -19.75
N GLU A 142 13.88 -29.70 -20.12
CA GLU A 142 13.48 -30.30 -21.39
C GLU A 142 11.96 -30.25 -21.45
N SER A 143 11.42 -29.60 -22.48
CA SER A 143 9.99 -29.52 -22.70
C SER A 143 9.48 -30.94 -22.90
N GLY A 144 9.01 -31.56 -21.82
CA GLY A 144 8.31 -32.83 -21.86
C GLY A 144 7.06 -32.65 -22.72
N ALA A 145 7.11 -33.26 -23.90
CA ALA A 145 5.98 -33.42 -24.82
C ALA A 145 4.86 -34.26 -24.19
#